data_AF-A0A921HNT6-F1
#
_entry.id   AF-A0A921HNT6-F1
#
_cell.length_a   1.000
_cell.length_b   1.000
_cell.length_c   1.000
_cell.angle_alpha   90.00
_cell.angle_beta   90.00
_cell.angle_gamma   90.00
#
_symmetry.space_group_name_H-M   'P 1'
#
loop_
_entity.id
_entity.type
_entity.pdbx_description
1 polymer ?
#
loop_
_entity_poly.entity_id
_entity_poly.type
_entity_poly.pdbx_seq_one_letter_code
_entity_poly.pdbx_strand_id
1 'polypeptide(L)'
;MRLLKSVICLAVLMVFSLIHSSVSFADDSEWYWISSDDKYSKYFSMTRITTVSSQKNIPTCIEDWIKTGYAPGGAAEAISNMKLPIDDPNKLSYSLARIQINPQERTLRYMEEIFYDKDGTALYTLKYTNPVIKDINSQSFDEKFYAMIVDRVFNKGEGGRLISKERWLTLWDNASGDSAADTATMRQINNDIFVWIWQENKDSSGNVSSIQFMKKQYNVKSLTAQTLKYHFWSAQTGWIDQTASVEGIHSIIPESTEDVEFGKIKEYAAKNPSWVFRYQLNNPVSANNTAKTAAPAASTATSASAQTATATSPAATGVANPIGSVGPIGAPINN
;
A
#
# COMPACT_ATOMS: atom_id res chain seq x y z
N MET A 1 17.59 -59.36 -21.54
CA MET A 1 17.87 -57.91 -21.71
C MET A 1 16.66 -57.06 -22.10
N ARG A 2 15.71 -57.50 -22.95
CA ARG A 2 14.52 -56.68 -23.29
C ARG A 2 13.54 -56.48 -22.13
N LEU A 3 13.28 -57.52 -21.32
CA LEU A 3 12.38 -57.42 -20.15
C LEU A 3 12.89 -56.43 -19.08
N LEU A 4 14.21 -56.43 -18.82
CA LEU A 4 14.82 -55.56 -17.81
C LEU A 4 14.75 -54.07 -18.20
N LYS A 5 14.85 -53.76 -19.51
CA LYS A 5 14.69 -52.39 -20.03
C LYS A 5 13.25 -51.88 -19.91
N SER A 6 12.25 -52.75 -20.12
CA SER A 6 10.84 -52.39 -19.97
C SER A 6 10.44 -52.14 -18.51
N VAL A 7 11.00 -52.89 -17.55
CA VAL A 7 10.74 -52.69 -16.12
C VAL A 7 11.37 -51.38 -15.62
N ILE A 8 12.58 -51.04 -16.07
CA ILE A 8 13.24 -49.77 -15.72
C ILE A 8 12.48 -48.58 -16.33
N CYS A 9 12.00 -48.69 -17.57
CA CYS A 9 11.22 -47.62 -18.21
C CYS A 9 9.88 -47.37 -17.49
N LEU A 10 9.22 -48.45 -17.03
CA LEU A 10 7.97 -48.34 -16.29
C LEU A 10 8.18 -47.74 -14.89
N ALA A 11 9.27 -48.08 -14.21
CA ALA A 11 9.64 -47.50 -12.91
C ALA A 11 9.99 -46.00 -13.03
N VAL A 12 10.69 -45.60 -14.09
CA VAL A 12 11.02 -44.18 -14.36
C VAL A 12 9.75 -43.37 -14.71
N LEU A 13 8.82 -43.94 -15.47
CA LEU A 13 7.52 -43.31 -15.76
C LEU A 13 6.62 -43.18 -14.52
N MET A 14 6.63 -44.15 -13.61
CA MET A 14 5.90 -44.07 -12.34
C MET A 14 6.50 -42.99 -11.42
N VAL A 15 7.83 -42.89 -11.34
CA VAL A 15 8.51 -41.84 -10.57
C VAL A 15 8.23 -40.46 -11.18
N PHE A 16 8.23 -40.32 -12.51
CA PHE A 16 7.82 -39.06 -13.16
C PHE A 16 6.34 -38.71 -12.97
N SER A 17 5.45 -39.72 -12.91
CA SER A 17 4.02 -39.52 -12.60
C SER A 17 3.78 -39.08 -11.15
N LEU A 18 4.61 -39.54 -10.20
CA LEU A 18 4.55 -39.12 -8.80
C LEU A 18 5.09 -37.70 -8.57
N ILE A 19 5.99 -37.22 -9.43
CA ILE A 19 6.52 -35.85 -9.40
C ILE A 19 5.56 -34.85 -10.11
N HIS A 20 4.64 -35.35 -10.96
CA HIS A 20 3.56 -34.56 -11.56
C HIS A 20 2.22 -34.71 -10.83
N SER A 21 2.24 -35.27 -9.62
CA SER A 21 1.17 -35.04 -8.66
C SER A 21 1.11 -33.54 -8.42
N SER A 22 0.19 -32.87 -9.09
CA SER A 22 -0.21 -31.52 -8.78
C SER A 22 -0.25 -31.38 -7.27
N VAL A 23 0.62 -30.53 -6.74
CA VAL A 23 0.49 -30.06 -5.37
C VAL A 23 -0.83 -29.30 -5.36
N SER A 24 -1.93 -30.02 -5.09
CA SER A 24 -3.16 -29.40 -4.64
C SER A 24 -2.84 -28.85 -3.27
N PHE A 25 -2.34 -27.60 -3.25
CA PHE A 25 -2.62 -26.73 -2.13
C PHE A 25 -4.14 -26.50 -2.16
N ALA A 26 -4.89 -27.43 -1.60
CA ALA A 26 -6.10 -27.05 -0.88
C ALA A 26 -5.62 -26.40 0.42
N ASP A 27 -5.04 -25.20 0.30
CA ASP A 27 -4.99 -24.30 1.43
C ASP A 27 -6.29 -23.52 1.35
N ASP A 28 -7.32 -24.03 2.01
CA ASP A 28 -8.57 -23.31 2.30
C ASP A 28 -8.32 -22.11 3.26
N SER A 29 -7.08 -21.63 3.34
CA SER A 29 -6.74 -20.36 3.94
C SER A 29 -7.32 -19.24 3.07
N GLU A 30 -8.40 -18.64 3.56
CA GLU A 30 -8.94 -17.36 3.07
C GLU A 30 -7.85 -16.25 2.96
N TRP A 31 -6.75 -16.41 3.69
CA TRP A 31 -5.66 -15.45 3.80
C TRP A 31 -4.52 -15.75 2.83
N TYR A 32 -4.32 -14.85 1.89
CA TYR A 32 -3.24 -14.93 0.90
C TYR A 32 -2.05 -14.13 1.38
N TRP A 33 -0.90 -14.78 1.44
CA TRP A 33 0.35 -14.15 1.84
C TRP A 33 0.81 -13.09 0.84
N ILE A 34 1.27 -11.95 1.36
CA ILE A 34 1.79 -10.83 0.57
C ILE A 34 3.30 -10.66 0.80
N SER A 35 3.71 -10.58 2.05
CA SER A 35 5.12 -10.48 2.43
C SER A 35 5.31 -10.72 3.93
N SER A 36 6.51 -11.10 4.32
CA SER A 36 6.92 -11.14 5.72
C SER A 36 8.30 -10.53 5.91
N ASP A 37 8.54 -9.99 7.10
CA ASP A 37 9.85 -9.61 7.62
C ASP A 37 10.04 -10.23 9.03
N ASP A 38 11.03 -9.74 9.78
CA ASP A 38 11.36 -10.22 11.12
C ASP A 38 10.29 -9.88 12.17
N LYS A 39 9.41 -8.91 11.90
CA LYS A 39 8.39 -8.42 12.83
C LYS A 39 6.97 -8.77 12.39
N TYR A 40 6.68 -8.74 11.10
CA TYR A 40 5.33 -8.74 10.56
C TYR A 40 5.17 -9.71 9.40
N SER A 41 4.00 -10.34 9.32
CA SER A 41 3.55 -11.07 8.14
C SER A 41 2.23 -10.50 7.64
N LYS A 42 2.14 -10.18 6.35
CA LYS A 42 1.01 -9.47 5.74
C LYS A 42 0.20 -10.41 4.86
N TYR A 43 -1.11 -10.43 5.06
CA TYR A 43 -2.04 -11.23 4.26
C TYR A 43 -3.30 -10.43 3.91
N PHE A 44 -3.96 -10.76 2.81
CA PHE A 44 -5.26 -10.21 2.43
C PHE A 44 -6.22 -11.30 1.98
N SER A 45 -7.51 -10.99 1.92
CA SER A 45 -8.53 -11.90 1.40
C SER A 45 -8.74 -11.70 -0.11
N MET A 46 -8.79 -12.77 -0.88
CA MET A 46 -9.15 -12.68 -2.31
C MET A 46 -10.66 -12.61 -2.57
N THR A 47 -11.48 -12.84 -1.55
CA THR A 47 -12.93 -13.09 -1.68
C THR A 47 -13.79 -12.07 -0.94
N ARG A 48 -13.23 -11.32 0.02
CA ARG A 48 -13.98 -10.35 0.85
C ARG A 48 -14.01 -8.92 0.32
N ILE A 49 -13.37 -8.67 -0.82
CA ILE A 49 -13.31 -7.34 -1.40
C ILE A 49 -14.71 -6.89 -1.86
N THR A 50 -15.17 -5.77 -1.34
CA THR A 50 -16.48 -5.18 -1.67
C THR A 50 -16.32 -3.75 -2.17
N THR A 51 -17.24 -3.31 -3.04
CA THR A 51 -17.31 -1.90 -3.46
C THR A 51 -18.26 -1.15 -2.55
N VAL A 52 -17.74 -0.12 -1.86
CA VAL A 52 -18.51 0.75 -0.97
C VAL A 52 -19.16 1.89 -1.76
N SER A 53 -18.46 2.43 -2.74
CA SER A 53 -19.00 3.45 -3.65
C SER A 53 -18.41 3.33 -5.04
N SER A 54 -19.19 3.77 -6.03
CA SER A 54 -18.77 3.84 -7.42
C SER A 54 -19.31 5.09 -8.09
N GLN A 55 -18.61 5.55 -9.12
CA GLN A 55 -19.08 6.60 -10.02
C GLN A 55 -18.77 6.18 -11.45
N LYS A 56 -19.71 6.38 -12.38
CA LYS A 56 -19.57 5.95 -13.79
C LYS A 56 -19.12 4.47 -13.93
N ASN A 57 -19.64 3.58 -13.08
CA ASN A 57 -19.26 2.15 -13.00
C ASN A 57 -17.80 1.88 -12.63
N ILE A 58 -17.08 2.88 -12.10
CA ILE A 58 -15.72 2.74 -11.61
C ILE A 58 -15.78 2.76 -10.06
N PRO A 59 -15.30 1.71 -9.37
CA PRO A 59 -15.18 1.74 -7.92
C PRO A 59 -14.34 2.94 -7.45
N THR A 60 -14.92 3.76 -6.59
CA THR A 60 -14.27 4.95 -6.00
C THR A 60 -13.90 4.71 -4.54
N CYS A 61 -14.54 3.74 -3.89
CA CYS A 61 -14.17 3.25 -2.57
C CYS A 61 -14.36 1.74 -2.52
N ILE A 62 -13.33 1.02 -2.07
CA ILE A 62 -13.29 -0.43 -1.93
C ILE A 62 -13.04 -0.74 -0.46
N GLU A 63 -13.67 -1.79 0.07
CA GLU A 63 -13.45 -2.27 1.43
C GLU A 63 -12.99 -3.73 1.40
N ASP A 64 -12.06 -4.07 2.29
CA ASP A 64 -11.58 -5.43 2.49
C ASP A 64 -11.10 -5.64 3.93
N TRP A 65 -10.87 -6.90 4.29
CA TRP A 65 -10.16 -7.29 5.51
C TRP A 65 -8.72 -7.68 5.19
N ILE A 66 -7.80 -7.14 5.97
CA ILE A 66 -6.37 -7.51 5.96
C ILE A 66 -6.00 -8.21 7.25
N LYS A 67 -4.96 -9.04 7.20
CA LYS A 67 -4.39 -9.72 8.36
C LYS A 67 -2.92 -9.35 8.51
N THR A 68 -2.54 -8.99 9.72
CA THR A 68 -1.14 -8.78 10.11
C THR A 68 -0.79 -9.80 11.19
N GLY A 69 0.14 -10.70 10.91
CA GLY A 69 0.77 -11.55 11.92
C GLY A 69 1.92 -10.82 12.61
N TYR A 70 2.11 -11.07 13.90
CA TYR A 70 3.12 -10.42 14.73
C TYR A 70 4.12 -11.44 15.27
N ALA A 71 5.41 -11.21 15.01
CA ALA A 71 6.49 -11.78 15.81
C ALA A 71 6.63 -10.99 17.14
N PRO A 72 7.30 -11.51 18.18
CA PRO A 72 7.36 -10.85 19.49
C PRO A 72 7.80 -9.38 19.45
N GLY A 73 8.79 -9.04 18.60
CA GLY A 73 9.23 -7.66 18.41
C GLY A 73 8.18 -6.78 17.70
N GLY A 74 7.48 -7.31 16.71
CA GLY A 74 6.37 -6.62 16.03
C GLY A 74 5.15 -6.44 16.93
N ALA A 75 4.85 -7.42 17.79
CA ALA A 75 3.77 -7.33 18.76
C ALA A 75 4.02 -6.22 19.78
N ALA A 76 5.22 -6.16 20.36
CA ALA A 76 5.60 -5.12 21.31
C ALA A 76 5.55 -3.72 20.67
N GLU A 77 6.03 -3.60 19.43
CA GLU A 77 5.97 -2.35 18.67
C GLU A 77 4.52 -1.92 18.39
N ALA A 78 3.65 -2.83 17.95
CA ALA A 78 2.24 -2.54 17.70
C ALA A 78 1.49 -2.12 18.97
N ILE A 79 1.68 -2.84 20.08
CA ILE A 79 1.06 -2.53 21.38
C ILE A 79 1.47 -1.12 21.84
N SER A 80 2.76 -0.80 21.76
CA SER A 80 3.28 0.51 22.16
C SER A 80 2.72 1.63 21.28
N ASN A 81 2.80 1.47 19.96
CA ASN A 81 2.39 2.51 19.01
C ASN A 81 0.88 2.77 19.02
N MET A 82 0.06 1.73 19.17
CA MET A 82 -1.41 1.87 19.20
C MET A 82 -1.97 2.08 20.60
N LYS A 83 -1.11 2.03 21.64
CA LYS A 83 -1.50 2.09 23.05
C LYS A 83 -2.54 1.02 23.41
N LEU A 84 -2.32 -0.22 22.95
CA LEU A 84 -3.25 -1.32 23.20
C LEU A 84 -3.19 -1.73 24.67
N PRO A 85 -4.34 -2.06 25.30
CA PRO A 85 -4.38 -2.57 26.68
C PRO A 85 -4.01 -4.06 26.73
N ILE A 86 -2.82 -4.40 26.22
CA ILE A 86 -2.27 -5.77 26.18
C ILE A 86 -0.92 -5.75 26.87
N ASP A 87 -0.85 -6.32 28.07
CA ASP A 87 0.33 -6.21 28.94
C ASP A 87 1.49 -7.13 28.50
N ASP A 88 1.20 -8.27 27.88
CA ASP A 88 2.19 -9.24 27.44
C ASP A 88 2.19 -9.33 25.91
N PRO A 89 3.23 -8.80 25.23
CA PRO A 89 3.35 -8.87 23.78
C PRO A 89 3.29 -10.28 23.20
N ASN A 90 3.69 -11.30 23.96
CA ASN A 90 3.65 -12.68 23.47
C ASN A 90 2.23 -13.23 23.32
N LYS A 91 1.23 -12.54 23.89
CA LYS A 91 -0.19 -12.89 23.69
C LYS A 91 -0.68 -12.43 22.32
N LEU A 92 -0.16 -11.34 21.78
CA LEU A 92 -0.61 -10.79 20.51
C LEU A 92 -0.01 -11.60 19.34
N SER A 93 -0.85 -12.35 18.62
CA SER A 93 -0.42 -13.19 17.50
C SER A 93 -0.73 -12.59 16.14
N TYR A 94 -1.93 -12.04 15.96
CA TYR A 94 -2.32 -11.38 14.71
C TYR A 94 -3.42 -10.35 14.94
N SER A 95 -3.58 -9.44 13.98
CA SER A 95 -4.76 -8.58 13.88
C SER A 95 -5.51 -8.82 12.58
N LEU A 96 -6.80 -8.56 12.60
CA LEU A 96 -7.64 -8.42 11.42
C LEU A 96 -8.14 -6.98 11.35
N ALA A 97 -7.84 -6.27 10.28
CA ALA A 97 -8.28 -4.89 10.09
C ALA A 97 -9.22 -4.77 8.90
N ARG A 98 -10.33 -4.07 9.11
CA ARG A 98 -11.24 -3.66 8.04
C ARG A 98 -10.81 -2.31 7.53
N ILE A 99 -10.42 -2.24 6.27
CA ILE A 99 -9.88 -1.05 5.64
C ILE A 99 -10.76 -0.57 4.49
N GLN A 100 -10.77 0.74 4.27
CA GLN A 100 -11.36 1.34 3.08
C GLN A 100 -10.26 2.01 2.24
N ILE A 101 -10.27 1.74 0.95
CA ILE A 101 -9.30 2.21 -0.02
C ILE A 101 -10.00 3.13 -1.02
N ASN A 102 -9.42 4.31 -1.27
CA ASN A 102 -9.79 5.20 -2.36
C ASN A 102 -8.70 5.14 -3.46
N PRO A 103 -8.96 4.44 -4.58
CA PRO A 103 -8.01 4.33 -5.68
C PRO A 103 -7.78 5.64 -6.46
N GLN A 104 -8.72 6.59 -6.39
CA GLN A 104 -8.62 7.87 -7.10
C GLN A 104 -7.50 8.73 -6.51
N GLU A 105 -7.44 8.76 -5.18
CA GLU A 105 -6.51 9.58 -4.40
C GLU A 105 -5.29 8.78 -3.91
N ARG A 106 -5.29 7.46 -4.12
CA ARG A 106 -4.30 6.53 -3.56
C ARG A 106 -4.23 6.65 -2.02
N THR A 107 -5.38 6.56 -1.38
CA THR A 107 -5.49 6.63 0.08
C THR A 107 -6.14 5.38 0.69
N LEU A 108 -5.87 5.16 1.98
CA LEU A 108 -6.42 4.08 2.77
C LEU A 108 -6.78 4.60 4.16
N ARG A 109 -7.85 4.07 4.75
CA ARG A 109 -8.24 4.33 6.14
C ARG A 109 -8.63 3.04 6.85
N TYR A 110 -8.32 2.96 8.13
CA TYR A 110 -8.74 1.85 9.00
C TYR A 110 -10.11 2.17 9.58
N MET A 111 -11.06 1.26 9.43
CA MET A 111 -12.41 1.39 9.97
C MET A 111 -12.55 0.65 11.31
N GLU A 112 -11.89 -0.50 11.41
CA GLU A 112 -11.84 -1.33 12.60
C GLU A 112 -10.60 -2.22 12.57
N GLU A 113 -10.07 -2.57 13.74
CA GLU A 113 -9.02 -3.57 13.88
C GLU A 113 -9.26 -4.42 15.13
N ILE A 114 -9.17 -5.74 14.98
CA ILE A 114 -9.37 -6.70 16.06
C ILE A 114 -8.07 -7.47 16.25
N PHE A 115 -7.58 -7.48 17.48
CA PHE A 115 -6.33 -8.11 17.89
C PHE A 115 -6.62 -9.45 18.53
N TYR A 116 -5.88 -10.49 18.13
CA TYR A 116 -6.11 -11.86 18.53
C TYR A 116 -4.86 -12.50 19.12
N ASP A 117 -5.09 -13.45 20.02
CA ASP A 117 -4.07 -14.41 20.41
C ASP A 117 -3.89 -15.54 19.39
N LYS A 118 -2.95 -16.44 19.67
CA LYS A 118 -2.63 -17.59 18.80
C LYS A 118 -3.78 -18.58 18.63
N ASP A 119 -4.73 -18.59 19.57
CA ASP A 119 -5.88 -19.51 19.58
C ASP A 119 -7.11 -18.87 18.93
N GLY A 120 -6.99 -17.62 18.47
CA GLY A 120 -8.06 -16.87 17.81
C GLY A 120 -9.02 -16.19 18.79
N THR A 121 -8.65 -16.05 20.06
CA THR A 121 -9.41 -15.27 21.03
C THR A 121 -9.14 -13.78 20.82
N ALA A 122 -10.20 -12.99 20.69
CA ALA A 122 -10.06 -11.54 20.59
C ALA A 122 -9.55 -10.97 21.93
N LEU A 123 -8.39 -10.31 21.88
CA LEU A 123 -7.77 -9.61 23.01
C LEU A 123 -8.31 -8.19 23.13
N TYR A 124 -8.50 -7.52 21.99
CA TYR A 124 -8.97 -6.14 21.95
C TYR A 124 -9.57 -5.80 20.58
N THR A 125 -10.54 -4.90 20.56
CA THR A 125 -11.12 -4.35 19.33
C THR A 125 -11.03 -2.84 19.35
N LEU A 126 -10.41 -2.29 18.31
CA LEU A 126 -10.31 -0.87 18.05
C LEU A 126 -11.26 -0.48 16.93
N LYS A 127 -12.29 0.32 17.24
CA LYS A 127 -13.20 0.90 16.25
C LYS A 127 -12.90 2.37 16.05
N TYR A 128 -12.67 2.77 14.81
CA TYR A 128 -12.30 4.15 14.48
C TYR A 128 -13.55 4.98 14.19
N THR A 129 -13.87 5.91 15.09
CA THR A 129 -15.00 6.85 14.92
C THR A 129 -14.69 7.94 13.91
N ASN A 130 -13.43 8.41 13.89
CA ASN A 130 -12.89 9.35 12.91
C ASN A 130 -11.67 8.72 12.22
N PRO A 131 -11.88 7.81 11.25
CA PRO A 131 -10.79 7.17 10.52
C PRO A 131 -9.86 8.19 9.87
N VAL A 132 -8.57 8.07 10.14
CA VAL A 132 -7.55 8.88 9.48
C VAL A 132 -7.33 8.38 8.07
N ILE A 133 -7.31 9.32 7.13
CA ILE A 133 -6.96 9.06 5.74
C ILE A 133 -5.43 9.06 5.61
N LYS A 134 -4.88 7.93 5.18
CA LYS A 134 -3.46 7.74 4.93
C LYS A 134 -3.19 7.84 3.44
N ASP A 135 -2.27 8.73 3.06
CA ASP A 135 -1.67 8.72 1.73
C ASP A 135 -0.77 7.49 1.60
N ILE A 136 -0.93 6.70 0.53
CA ILE A 136 -0.15 5.48 0.32
C ILE A 136 1.04 5.74 -0.62
N ASN A 137 2.25 5.45 -0.13
CA ASN A 137 3.53 5.69 -0.80
C ASN A 137 4.57 4.60 -0.47
N SER A 138 5.80 4.72 -1.00
CA SER A 138 6.92 3.77 -0.81
C SER A 138 7.37 3.55 0.62
N GLN A 139 6.88 4.38 1.52
CA GLN A 139 7.20 4.46 2.93
C GLN A 139 6.00 4.01 3.78
N SER A 140 4.90 3.60 3.15
CA SER A 140 3.70 3.16 3.86
C SER A 140 3.76 1.66 4.16
N PHE A 141 3.53 1.27 5.42
CA PHE A 141 3.32 -0.13 5.79
C PHE A 141 2.19 -0.75 4.98
N ASP A 142 1.15 0.05 4.70
CA ASP A 142 -0.03 -0.40 3.98
C ASP A 142 0.15 -0.46 2.44
N GLU A 143 1.30 -0.08 1.90
CA GLU A 143 1.51 -0.01 0.45
C GLU A 143 1.20 -1.35 -0.23
N LYS A 144 1.69 -2.44 0.34
CA LYS A 144 1.48 -3.77 -0.24
C LYS A 144 0.02 -4.22 -0.14
N PHE A 145 -0.68 -3.89 0.95
CA PHE A 145 -2.12 -4.16 1.06
C PHE A 145 -2.90 -3.39 -0.01
N TYR A 146 -2.65 -2.08 -0.12
CA TYR A 146 -3.24 -1.24 -1.15
C TYR A 146 -3.01 -1.85 -2.54
N ALA A 147 -1.75 -2.18 -2.87
CA ALA A 147 -1.40 -2.66 -4.19
C ALA A 147 -2.11 -3.97 -4.53
N MET A 148 -2.11 -4.96 -3.64
CA MET A 148 -2.75 -6.25 -3.90
C MET A 148 -4.27 -6.13 -4.05
N ILE A 149 -4.93 -5.39 -3.16
CA ILE A 149 -6.39 -5.24 -3.16
C ILE A 149 -6.86 -4.45 -4.38
N VAL A 150 -6.19 -3.34 -4.69
CA VAL A 150 -6.53 -2.52 -5.87
C VAL A 150 -6.27 -3.30 -7.15
N ASP A 151 -5.18 -4.07 -7.23
CA ASP A 151 -4.91 -4.88 -8.42
C ASP A 151 -5.92 -6.00 -8.60
N ARG A 152 -6.42 -6.57 -7.51
CA ARG A 152 -7.51 -7.57 -7.56
C ARG A 152 -8.80 -6.99 -8.15
N VAL A 153 -9.11 -5.73 -7.89
CA VAL A 153 -10.34 -5.09 -8.41
C VAL A 153 -10.18 -4.61 -9.85
N PHE A 154 -9.03 -4.04 -10.20
CA PHE A 154 -8.88 -3.34 -11.49
C PHE A 154 -7.87 -3.94 -12.46
N ASN A 155 -7.01 -4.84 -11.98
CA ASN A 155 -6.02 -5.56 -12.76
C ASN A 155 -5.18 -4.66 -13.67
N LYS A 156 -4.38 -3.76 -13.05
CA LYS A 156 -3.50 -2.81 -13.79
C LYS A 156 -2.02 -3.01 -13.50
N GLY A 157 -1.65 -3.96 -12.66
CA GLY A 157 -0.28 -4.27 -12.28
C GLY A 157 0.27 -3.41 -11.14
N GLU A 158 -0.55 -3.00 -10.16
CA GLU A 158 -0.06 -2.29 -8.96
C GLU A 158 1.02 -3.13 -8.24
N GLY A 159 0.75 -4.41 -8.01
CA GLY A 159 1.70 -5.31 -7.37
C GLY A 159 2.99 -5.48 -8.15
N GLY A 160 2.87 -5.71 -9.47
CA GLY A 160 4.01 -5.85 -10.36
C GLY A 160 4.87 -4.58 -10.42
N ARG A 161 4.26 -3.40 -10.35
CA ARG A 161 5.01 -2.13 -10.34
C ARG A 161 5.88 -1.99 -9.10
N LEU A 162 5.40 -2.40 -7.92
CA LEU A 162 6.15 -2.21 -6.66
C LEU A 162 7.52 -2.89 -6.64
N ILE A 163 7.67 -4.00 -7.36
CA ILE A 163 8.90 -4.80 -7.45
C ILE A 163 9.65 -4.60 -8.78
N SER A 164 9.10 -3.80 -9.69
CA SER A 164 9.69 -3.56 -11.00
C SER A 164 10.84 -2.55 -10.89
N LYS A 165 11.86 -2.73 -11.74
CA LYS A 165 12.89 -1.71 -11.96
C LYS A 165 12.32 -0.39 -12.45
N GLU A 166 11.14 -0.42 -13.07
CA GLU A 166 10.43 0.75 -13.58
C GLU A 166 9.67 1.53 -12.49
N ARG A 167 9.76 1.12 -11.21
CA ARG A 167 9.17 1.87 -10.09
C ARG A 167 9.80 3.26 -9.96
N TRP A 168 11.12 3.33 -10.12
CA TRP A 168 11.87 4.56 -9.89
C TRP A 168 12.27 5.20 -11.20
N LEU A 169 11.75 6.40 -11.44
CA LEU A 169 12.17 7.25 -12.54
C LEU A 169 13.29 8.16 -12.04
N THR A 170 14.53 7.92 -12.46
CA THR A 170 15.67 8.78 -12.11
C THR A 170 15.49 10.19 -12.69
N LEU A 171 15.40 11.17 -11.80
CA LEU A 171 15.28 12.58 -12.15
C LEU A 171 16.65 13.24 -12.30
N TRP A 172 17.60 12.93 -11.43
CA TRP A 172 19.03 13.23 -11.58
C TRP A 172 19.85 12.36 -10.62
N ASP A 173 21.14 12.25 -10.91
CA ASP A 173 22.12 11.51 -10.12
C ASP A 173 23.49 12.16 -10.33
N ASN A 174 24.16 12.56 -9.25
CA ASN A 174 25.47 13.21 -9.27
C ASN A 174 26.22 12.99 -7.95
N ALA A 175 27.44 13.55 -7.84
CA ALA A 175 28.28 13.36 -6.66
C ALA A 175 27.66 13.88 -5.35
N SER A 176 26.76 14.87 -5.42
CA SER A 176 26.10 15.47 -4.27
C SER A 176 24.82 14.75 -3.85
N GLY A 177 24.35 13.75 -4.61
CA GLY A 177 23.10 13.06 -4.31
C GLY A 177 22.41 12.45 -5.52
N ASP A 178 21.17 12.01 -5.30
CA ASP A 178 20.29 11.54 -6.36
C ASP A 178 18.83 11.91 -6.06
N SER A 179 17.99 11.88 -7.10
CA SER A 179 16.56 12.14 -7.02
C SER A 179 15.81 11.23 -7.97
N ALA A 180 14.74 10.61 -7.47
CA ALA A 180 13.90 9.70 -8.23
C ALA A 180 12.41 9.89 -7.89
N ALA A 181 11.56 9.87 -8.92
CA ALA A 181 10.12 9.85 -8.78
C ALA A 181 9.61 8.40 -8.63
N ASP A 182 8.75 8.16 -7.64
CA ASP A 182 8.04 6.89 -7.48
C ASP A 182 6.87 6.82 -8.46
N THR A 183 7.09 6.16 -9.59
CA THR A 183 6.09 5.98 -10.63
C THR A 183 4.90 5.14 -10.16
N ALA A 184 5.05 4.33 -9.09
CA ALA A 184 3.94 3.60 -8.50
C ALA A 184 2.91 4.55 -7.88
N THR A 185 3.35 5.69 -7.36
CA THR A 185 2.44 6.70 -6.80
C THR A 185 1.89 7.66 -7.84
N MET A 186 2.56 7.79 -9.00
CA MET A 186 2.22 8.79 -10.00
C MET A 186 0.77 8.67 -10.47
N ARG A 187 0.05 9.79 -10.41
CA ARG A 187 -1.32 9.97 -10.92
C ARG A 187 -1.40 11.25 -11.72
N GLN A 188 -2.22 11.24 -12.76
CA GLN A 188 -2.58 12.46 -13.46
C GLN A 188 -4.10 12.68 -13.39
N ILE A 189 -4.49 13.87 -12.98
CA ILE A 189 -5.87 14.34 -12.95
C ILE A 189 -5.92 15.62 -13.75
N ASN A 190 -6.61 15.60 -14.89
CA ASN A 190 -6.62 16.73 -15.83
C ASN A 190 -5.17 17.15 -16.21
N ASN A 191 -4.78 18.37 -15.86
CA ASN A 191 -3.46 18.92 -16.12
C ASN A 191 -2.49 18.74 -14.95
N ASP A 192 -2.92 18.16 -13.84
CA ASP A 192 -2.10 18.02 -12.64
C ASP A 192 -1.54 16.60 -12.52
N ILE A 193 -0.21 16.51 -12.43
CA ILE A 193 0.52 15.28 -12.11
C ILE A 193 0.87 15.31 -10.63
N PHE A 194 0.43 14.30 -9.89
CA PHE A 194 0.77 14.07 -8.49
C PHE A 194 1.77 12.93 -8.41
N VAL A 195 2.88 13.12 -7.69
CA VAL A 195 3.93 12.11 -7.57
C VAL A 195 4.72 12.27 -6.28
N TRP A 196 5.16 11.15 -5.70
CA TRP A 196 6.15 11.16 -4.64
C TRP A 196 7.58 11.14 -5.21
N ILE A 197 8.45 11.99 -4.68
CA ILE A 197 9.85 12.11 -5.06
C ILE A 197 10.71 11.78 -3.84
N TRP A 198 11.68 10.89 -4.04
CA TRP A 198 12.74 10.56 -3.10
C TRP A 198 14.02 11.25 -3.56
N GLN A 199 14.63 12.05 -2.70
CA GLN A 199 15.87 12.74 -2.98
C GLN A 199 16.86 12.52 -1.84
N GLU A 200 18.02 11.93 -2.16
CA GLU A 200 19.12 11.77 -1.21
C GLU A 200 20.17 12.86 -1.45
N ASN A 201 20.65 13.47 -0.37
CA ASN A 201 21.80 14.36 -0.42
C ASN A 201 22.98 13.67 0.24
N LYS A 202 24.14 13.66 -0.42
CA LYS A 202 25.35 12.98 0.03
C LYS A 202 26.37 13.98 0.59
N ASP A 203 27.10 13.56 1.62
CA ASP A 203 28.24 14.32 2.13
C ASP A 203 29.45 14.21 1.19
N SER A 204 30.54 14.93 1.50
CA SER A 204 31.78 14.89 0.71
C SER A 204 32.47 13.52 0.66
N SER A 205 32.07 12.59 1.53
CA SER A 205 32.55 11.20 1.56
C SER A 205 31.62 10.25 0.79
N GLY A 206 30.53 10.77 0.21
CA GLY A 206 29.53 10.00 -0.53
C GLY A 206 28.48 9.31 0.34
N ASN A 207 28.43 9.56 1.65
CA ASN A 207 27.42 8.99 2.53
C ASN A 207 26.13 9.80 2.47
N VAL A 208 24.98 9.14 2.59
CA VAL A 208 23.68 9.84 2.67
C VAL A 208 23.62 10.68 3.95
N SER A 209 23.58 12.00 3.77
CA SER A 209 23.53 13.00 4.84
C SER A 209 22.10 13.37 5.21
N SER A 210 21.20 13.38 4.22
CA SER A 210 19.78 13.65 4.40
C SER A 210 18.95 13.09 3.27
N ILE A 211 17.65 12.90 3.54
CA ILE A 211 16.66 12.48 2.55
C ILE A 211 15.49 13.47 2.59
N GLN A 212 15.06 13.91 1.41
CA GLN A 212 13.82 14.65 1.22
C GLN A 212 12.83 13.74 0.51
N PHE A 213 11.68 13.53 1.13
CA PHE A 213 10.60 12.71 0.57
C PHE A 213 9.34 13.55 0.43
N MET A 214 9.01 13.90 -0.81
CA MET A 214 8.05 14.96 -1.13
C MET A 214 6.91 14.44 -1.98
N LYS A 215 5.67 14.78 -1.63
CA LYS A 215 4.54 14.67 -2.57
C LYS A 215 4.44 15.99 -3.32
N LYS A 216 4.65 15.97 -4.63
CA LYS A 216 4.54 17.16 -5.47
C LYS A 216 3.34 17.08 -6.40
N GLN A 217 2.75 18.24 -6.68
CA GLN A 217 1.80 18.48 -7.75
C GLN A 217 2.47 19.35 -8.81
N TYR A 218 2.43 18.92 -10.06
CA TYR A 218 2.90 19.70 -11.21
C TYR A 218 1.75 19.92 -12.19
N ASN A 219 1.50 21.18 -12.57
CA ASN A 219 0.52 21.49 -13.60
C ASN A 219 1.18 21.63 -14.98
N VAL A 220 0.82 20.76 -15.92
CA VAL A 220 1.42 20.73 -17.26
C VAL A 220 1.02 21.88 -18.16
N LYS A 221 -0.05 22.60 -17.83
CA LYS A 221 -0.56 23.72 -18.63
C LYS A 221 -0.05 25.06 -18.13
N SER A 222 -0.14 25.31 -16.82
CA SER A 222 0.34 26.57 -16.21
C SER A 222 1.83 26.55 -15.89
N LEU A 223 2.50 25.39 -15.99
CA LEU A 223 3.91 25.21 -15.65
C LEU A 223 4.21 25.66 -14.22
N THR A 224 3.32 25.25 -13.30
CA THR A 224 3.42 25.55 -11.87
C THR A 224 3.63 24.26 -11.08
N ALA A 225 4.29 24.37 -9.93
CA ALA A 225 4.49 23.28 -8.99
C ALA A 225 3.99 23.66 -7.59
N GLN A 226 3.72 22.66 -6.77
CA GLN A 226 3.49 22.81 -5.34
C GLN A 226 3.94 21.53 -4.62
N THR A 227 4.58 21.68 -3.46
CA THR A 227 4.83 20.57 -2.55
C THR A 227 3.66 20.42 -1.59
N LEU A 228 2.99 19.27 -1.62
CA LEU A 228 1.81 18.96 -0.81
C LEU A 228 2.16 18.28 0.52
N LYS A 229 3.26 17.52 0.52
CA LYS A 229 3.82 16.83 1.68
C LYS A 229 5.32 16.90 1.61
N TYR A 230 5.95 17.10 2.76
CA TYR A 230 7.40 17.09 2.86
C TYR A 230 7.84 16.38 4.13
N HIS A 231 8.47 15.22 3.96
CA HIS A 231 9.13 14.50 5.03
C HIS A 231 10.64 14.61 4.84
N PHE A 232 11.33 14.92 5.93
CA PHE A 232 12.78 15.06 5.93
C PHE A 232 13.39 14.03 6.87
N TRP A 233 14.50 13.43 6.45
CA TRP A 233 15.32 12.57 7.30
C TRP A 233 16.76 13.07 7.36
N SER A 234 17.35 12.96 8.54
CA SER A 234 18.80 13.03 8.76
C SER A 234 19.19 12.07 9.87
N ALA A 235 20.48 11.78 10.00
CA ALA A 235 20.99 10.98 11.11
C ALA A 235 20.70 11.62 12.48
N GLN A 236 20.60 12.95 12.54
CA GLN A 236 20.39 13.70 13.78
C GLN A 236 18.92 13.74 14.20
N THR A 237 18.01 13.89 13.24
CA THR A 237 16.59 14.11 13.52
C THR A 237 15.74 12.86 13.37
N GLY A 238 16.22 11.84 12.66
CA GLY A 238 15.32 10.84 12.10
C GLY A 238 14.34 11.47 11.11
N TRP A 239 13.22 10.78 10.85
CA TRP A 239 12.15 11.28 10.00
C TRP A 239 11.30 12.30 10.74
N ILE A 240 11.10 13.48 10.12
CA ILE A 240 10.23 14.54 10.62
C ILE A 240 9.30 15.04 9.49
N ASP A 241 8.09 15.44 9.87
CA ASP A 241 7.15 16.09 8.94
C ASP A 241 7.44 17.59 8.90
N GLN A 242 7.85 18.07 7.71
CA GLN A 242 8.11 19.47 7.39
C GLN A 242 7.07 20.04 6.41
N THR A 243 5.91 19.41 6.28
CA THR A 243 4.86 19.89 5.37
C THR A 243 4.43 21.33 5.68
N ALA A 244 4.49 21.77 6.95
CA ALA A 244 4.17 23.14 7.32
C ALA A 244 5.21 24.17 6.86
N SER A 245 6.42 23.75 6.46
CA SER A 245 7.49 24.65 6.02
C SER A 245 7.53 24.87 4.51
N VAL A 246 6.72 24.15 3.73
CA VAL A 246 6.66 24.35 2.29
C VAL A 246 5.58 25.37 1.93
N GLU A 247 5.91 26.26 1.02
CA GLU A 247 5.04 27.33 0.57
C GLU A 247 4.12 26.88 -0.59
N GLY A 248 3.17 27.73 -0.96
CA GLY A 248 2.10 27.43 -1.92
C GLY A 248 2.56 27.20 -3.35
N ILE A 249 1.62 27.32 -4.28
CA ILE A 249 1.87 27.13 -5.71
C ILE A 249 2.87 28.19 -6.22
N HIS A 250 3.88 27.75 -6.97
CA HIS A 250 4.86 28.62 -7.61
C HIS A 250 5.06 28.28 -9.10
N SER A 251 5.55 29.23 -9.88
CA SER A 251 5.93 29.00 -11.27
C SER A 251 7.25 28.26 -11.35
N ILE A 252 7.34 27.28 -12.25
CA ILE A 252 8.58 26.55 -12.52
C ILE A 252 9.50 27.48 -13.32
N ILE A 253 10.71 27.70 -12.80
CA ILE A 253 11.71 28.56 -13.44
C ILE A 253 12.37 27.77 -14.59
N PRO A 254 12.38 28.28 -15.84
CA PRO A 254 13.01 27.59 -16.96
C PRO A 254 14.47 27.22 -16.67
N GLU A 255 14.89 26.04 -17.10
CA GLU A 255 16.25 25.50 -16.95
C GLU A 255 16.71 25.27 -15.50
N SER A 256 15.84 25.50 -14.50
CA SER A 256 16.13 25.12 -13.11
C SER A 256 16.17 23.60 -12.95
N THR A 257 16.75 23.12 -11.84
CA THR A 257 16.69 21.70 -11.49
C THR A 257 15.26 21.18 -11.52
N GLU A 258 14.31 21.93 -10.96
CA GLU A 258 12.90 21.53 -10.95
C GLU A 258 12.28 21.48 -12.36
N ASP A 259 12.69 22.34 -13.29
CA ASP A 259 12.24 22.26 -14.69
C ASP A 259 12.75 21.00 -15.38
N VAL A 260 14.01 20.62 -15.14
CA VAL A 260 14.58 19.37 -15.66
C VAL A 260 13.88 18.14 -15.08
N GLU A 261 13.66 18.11 -13.76
CA GLU A 261 12.89 17.06 -13.08
C GLU A 261 11.47 16.95 -13.65
N PHE A 262 10.78 18.09 -13.74
CA PHE A 262 9.42 18.17 -14.27
C PHE A 262 9.36 17.73 -15.72
N GLY A 263 10.35 18.07 -16.55
CA GLY A 263 10.48 17.62 -17.93
C GLY A 263 10.43 16.09 -18.03
N LYS A 264 11.21 15.39 -17.20
CA LYS A 264 11.23 13.91 -17.15
C LYS A 264 9.92 13.32 -16.65
N ILE A 265 9.32 13.90 -15.61
CA ILE A 265 8.02 13.46 -15.07
C ILE A 265 6.92 13.61 -16.12
N LYS A 266 6.86 14.76 -16.79
CA LYS A 266 5.92 15.06 -17.87
C LYS A 266 6.08 14.11 -19.04
N GLU A 267 7.32 13.84 -19.47
CA GLU A 267 7.60 12.88 -20.54
C GLU A 267 7.17 11.46 -20.16
N TYR A 268 7.47 11.01 -18.94
CA TYR A 268 7.03 9.71 -18.45
C TYR A 268 5.50 9.59 -18.46
N ALA A 269 4.80 10.60 -17.94
CA ALA A 269 3.34 10.59 -17.89
C ALA A 269 2.72 10.53 -19.30
N ALA A 270 3.28 11.29 -20.25
CA ALA A 270 2.84 11.26 -21.65
C ALA A 270 3.07 9.90 -22.32
N LYS A 271 4.16 9.20 -22.00
CA LYS A 271 4.46 7.85 -22.52
C LYS A 271 3.66 6.73 -21.85
N ASN A 272 3.14 6.95 -20.64
CA ASN A 272 2.47 5.93 -19.84
C ASN A 272 1.02 6.31 -19.44
N PRO A 273 0.15 6.72 -20.38
CA PRO A 273 -1.18 7.24 -20.05
C PRO A 273 -2.07 6.19 -19.37
N SER A 274 -1.99 4.91 -19.78
CA SER A 274 -2.75 3.82 -19.15
C SER A 274 -2.40 3.62 -17.68
N TRP A 275 -1.18 3.98 -17.29
CA TRP A 275 -0.68 3.88 -15.93
C TRP A 275 -1.03 5.12 -15.10
N VAL A 276 -0.71 6.33 -15.58
CA VAL A 276 -0.91 7.55 -14.78
C VAL A 276 -2.39 7.92 -14.60
N PHE A 277 -3.25 7.54 -15.56
CA PHE A 277 -4.71 7.73 -15.44
C PHE A 277 -5.44 6.50 -14.91
N ARG A 278 -4.74 5.47 -14.42
CA ARG A 278 -5.41 4.25 -13.96
C ARG A 278 -6.41 4.56 -12.85
N TYR A 279 -7.58 3.93 -12.97
CA TYR A 279 -8.75 4.09 -12.12
C TYR A 279 -9.42 5.47 -12.18
N GLN A 280 -8.81 6.48 -12.80
CA GLN A 280 -9.33 7.85 -12.76
C GLN A 280 -10.69 7.98 -13.44
N LEU A 281 -11.64 8.62 -12.77
CA LEU A 281 -12.97 8.94 -13.32
C LEU A 281 -12.92 9.84 -14.55
N ASN A 282 -11.84 10.63 -14.66
CA ASN A 282 -11.59 11.56 -15.75
C ASN A 282 -10.55 11.01 -16.74
N ASN A 283 -10.28 9.71 -16.72
CA ASN A 283 -9.31 9.11 -17.63
C ASN A 283 -9.72 9.37 -19.09
N PRO A 284 -8.96 10.17 -19.87
CA PRO A 284 -9.28 10.41 -21.28
C PRO A 284 -9.19 9.14 -22.13
N VAL A 285 -8.46 8.11 -21.66
CA VAL A 285 -8.31 6.81 -22.33
C VAL A 285 -9.55 5.90 -22.10
N SER A 286 -10.31 6.11 -21.03
CA SER A 286 -11.51 5.30 -20.71
C SER A 286 -12.77 5.70 -21.49
N ALA A 287 -12.74 6.80 -22.25
CA ALA A 287 -13.88 7.21 -23.08
C ALA A 287 -14.26 6.18 -24.17
N ASN A 288 -13.41 5.17 -24.43
CA ASN A 288 -13.62 4.16 -25.48
C ASN A 288 -13.71 2.71 -24.98
N ASN A 289 -13.71 2.42 -23.67
CA ASN A 289 -13.80 1.04 -23.17
C ASN A 289 -14.98 0.85 -22.22
N THR A 290 -16.14 0.51 -22.79
CA THR A 290 -17.26 -0.10 -22.07
C THR A 290 -16.82 -1.47 -21.53
N ALA A 291 -16.45 -1.51 -20.25
CA ALA A 291 -16.20 -2.75 -19.56
C ALA A 291 -17.49 -3.59 -19.49
N LYS A 292 -17.45 -4.76 -20.14
CA LYS A 292 -18.48 -5.81 -20.06
C LYS A 292 -18.51 -6.37 -18.64
N THR A 293 -19.41 -5.88 -17.80
CA THR A 293 -19.74 -6.49 -16.51
C THR A 293 -20.54 -7.77 -16.76
N ALA A 294 -19.89 -8.92 -16.63
CA ALA A 294 -20.57 -10.17 -16.33
C ALA A 294 -20.70 -10.25 -14.80
N ALA A 295 -21.91 -10.03 -14.29
CA ALA A 295 -22.23 -10.23 -12.88
C ALA A 295 -22.24 -11.74 -12.56
N PRO A 296 -21.62 -12.20 -11.46
CA PRO A 296 -21.93 -13.51 -10.89
C PRO A 296 -23.32 -13.45 -10.23
N ALA A 297 -24.14 -14.43 -10.55
CA ALA A 297 -25.50 -14.58 -10.05
C ALA A 297 -25.53 -14.72 -8.51
N ALA A 298 -26.47 -13.99 -7.89
CA ALA A 298 -26.78 -14.14 -6.48
C ALA A 298 -27.46 -15.50 -6.22
N SER A 299 -26.89 -16.30 -5.31
CA SER A 299 -27.60 -17.40 -4.66
C SER A 299 -28.03 -16.97 -3.27
N THR A 300 -29.34 -16.87 -3.08
CA THR A 300 -30.02 -16.67 -1.81
C THR A 300 -29.70 -17.79 -0.82
N ALA A 301 -29.24 -17.44 0.39
CA ALA A 301 -29.28 -18.31 1.55
C ALA A 301 -29.77 -17.53 2.77
N THR A 302 -30.81 -18.08 3.38
CA THR A 302 -31.63 -17.53 4.45
C THR A 302 -30.91 -17.59 5.81
N SER A 303 -31.25 -16.62 6.66
CA SER A 303 -30.81 -16.31 8.02
C SER A 303 -30.82 -17.46 9.05
N ALA A 304 -29.88 -17.40 9.99
CA ALA A 304 -30.07 -17.85 11.37
C ALA A 304 -29.43 -16.84 12.36
N SER A 305 -30.16 -16.56 13.44
CA SER A 305 -29.94 -15.55 14.46
C SER A 305 -29.04 -16.01 15.61
N ALA A 306 -28.26 -15.09 16.20
CA ALA A 306 -27.79 -15.12 17.59
C ALA A 306 -27.38 -13.68 18.00
N GLN A 307 -28.25 -12.99 18.73
CA GLN A 307 -28.23 -12.77 20.18
C GLN A 307 -27.21 -11.72 20.68
N THR A 308 -27.82 -10.63 21.13
CA THR A 308 -27.30 -9.41 21.72
C THR A 308 -26.61 -9.67 23.06
N ALA A 309 -25.41 -9.13 23.25
CA ALA A 309 -24.88 -8.81 24.57
C ALA A 309 -24.27 -7.40 24.53
N THR A 310 -24.92 -6.51 25.24
CA THR A 310 -24.63 -5.09 25.38
C THR A 310 -23.54 -4.90 26.43
N ALA A 311 -22.46 -4.19 26.11
CA ALA A 311 -21.61 -3.53 27.11
C ALA A 311 -21.06 -2.24 26.48
N THR A 312 -21.66 -1.12 26.89
CA THR A 312 -21.35 0.25 26.50
C THR A 312 -20.19 0.79 27.34
N SER A 313 -19.22 1.45 26.73
CA SER A 313 -18.28 2.37 27.41
C SER A 313 -17.57 3.29 26.40
N PRO A 314 -16.95 4.41 26.82
CA PRO A 314 -17.29 5.74 26.33
C PRO A 314 -16.42 6.18 25.16
N ALA A 315 -16.89 7.23 24.47
CA ALA A 315 -16.22 7.89 23.36
C ALA A 315 -14.75 8.23 23.67
N ALA A 316 -13.83 7.60 22.96
CA ALA A 316 -12.43 8.04 22.89
C ALA A 316 -12.32 9.17 21.86
N THR A 317 -12.55 10.40 22.30
CA THR A 317 -12.06 11.60 21.62
C THR A 317 -10.54 11.68 21.80
N GLY A 318 -9.78 11.71 20.69
CA GLY A 318 -8.33 11.99 20.72
C GLY A 318 -7.40 10.90 20.18
N VAL A 319 -7.77 10.16 19.12
CA VAL A 319 -6.87 9.18 18.47
C VAL A 319 -6.44 9.70 17.10
N ALA A 320 -5.22 10.23 17.04
CA ALA A 320 -4.54 10.58 15.80
C ALA A 320 -3.70 9.38 15.30
N ASN A 321 -3.99 8.99 14.06
CA ASN A 321 -3.22 8.22 13.08
C ASN A 321 -2.91 6.71 13.34
N PRO A 322 -3.51 5.79 12.56
CA PRO A 322 -3.14 4.36 12.52
C PRO A 322 -1.96 4.04 11.57
N ILE A 323 -1.37 2.86 11.78
CA ILE A 323 0.07 2.56 11.79
C ILE A 323 0.80 2.25 10.47
N GLY A 324 2.07 2.68 10.43
CA GLY A 324 3.22 2.06 9.74
C GLY A 324 3.60 2.71 8.38
N SER A 325 4.87 2.95 8.02
CA SER A 325 6.17 2.65 8.62
C SER A 325 7.23 3.57 7.99
N VAL A 326 7.64 4.65 8.65
CA VAL A 326 8.95 5.28 8.39
C VAL A 326 9.64 5.73 9.64
N GLY A 327 10.80 5.12 9.91
CA GLY A 327 11.78 5.61 10.86
C GLY A 327 11.69 5.07 12.28
N PRO A 328 12.81 5.06 13.02
CA PRO A 328 12.94 4.45 14.34
C PRO A 328 11.88 4.96 15.32
N ILE A 329 11.51 4.06 16.22
CA ILE A 329 10.62 4.25 17.36
C ILE A 329 10.96 5.58 18.07
N GLY A 330 10.06 6.56 17.92
CA GLY A 330 9.89 7.72 18.78
C GLY A 330 11.03 8.74 18.86
N ALA A 331 10.79 9.95 18.33
CA ALA A 331 11.10 11.21 19.02
C ALA A 331 10.28 12.38 18.41
N PRO A 332 10.05 13.49 19.14
CA PRO A 332 8.74 14.13 19.32
C PRO A 332 8.62 15.48 18.61
N ILE A 333 7.39 16.00 18.44
CA ILE A 333 7.15 17.45 18.30
C ILE A 333 5.65 17.77 18.50
N ASN A 334 5.16 18.64 19.39
CA ASN A 334 5.62 19.34 20.61
C ASN A 334 4.37 20.00 21.23
N ASN A 335 4.09 19.81 22.53
CA ASN A 335 2.92 20.33 23.30
C ASN A 335 1.52 19.95 22.81
#